data_AF-A0A5E7IGL3-F1
#
_entry.id   AF-A0A5E7IGL3-F1
#
_cell.length_a   1.000
_cell.length_b   1.000
_cell.length_c   1.000
_cell.angle_alpha   90.00
_cell.angle_beta   90.00
_cell.angle_gamma   90.00
#
_symmetry.space_group_name_H-M   'P 1'
#
loop_
_entity.id
_entity.type
_entity.pdbx_description
1 polymer ?
#
loop_
_entity_poly.entity_id
_entity_poly.type
_entity_poly.pdbx_seq_one_letter_code
_entity_poly.pdbx_strand_id
1 'polypeptide(L)'
;MAMAIILVLIVIASVLFHILAPWHATPAASNWGSIDTTLFITLIISGIFFIAITVFMAVAVMRYRHKEGSRAHYQPESKKLETWLIIVTSIGIAAMLAPGLVVYSDFIRVPKNAYELEVVAQQWQWAFRFPGQDGKLGKSDIKFVDSANPFGLDPKDPVGQDDVLIRNNEIRLPLDQPVKVLLRSKDVLHNFYVPQIRSKMDMVPGMVSYFWFTPTKTGKYEILCAEYCGLGHYNMRGQMIVEERDAFDRWLSSQPTFAQTLTTAASPSRDSVLEKGRQLVEQLGCSACHSQDGSASLGPGWKGLYGRTEQLADGTGVQVDEAYLKESILDPKARLVQGYPPVMVAYTLNDDELGALVALIKSLGAAQQDNEPSASEASGPGDDLAAQGQRLAQSLGCLACHSVDGSQGVGPTWQGLYDKTVTLADGTTIKADEGYIKDSVLNPGAKIVKGYAAIMPAFAPSDKELNALIAFIKSKANADADANKAEPGK
;
A
#
# COMPACT_ATOMS: atom_id res chain seq x y z
N MET A 1 11.29 20.87 -51.24
CA MET A 1 9.96 21.49 -51.05
C MET A 1 9.10 20.68 -50.11
N ALA A 2 8.91 19.37 -50.34
CA ALA A 2 8.16 18.50 -49.42
C ALA A 2 8.58 18.65 -47.94
N MET A 3 9.89 18.63 -47.65
CA MET A 3 10.40 18.83 -46.28
C MET A 3 9.96 20.15 -45.65
N ALA A 4 10.07 21.28 -46.36
CA ALA A 4 9.67 22.58 -45.81
C ALA A 4 8.16 22.66 -45.55
N ILE A 5 7.34 22.04 -46.42
CA ILE A 5 5.89 21.92 -46.22
C ILE A 5 5.60 21.10 -44.97
N ILE A 6 6.26 19.96 -44.81
CA ILE A 6 6.11 19.10 -43.62
C ILE A 6 6.45 19.87 -42.35
N LEU A 7 7.56 20.62 -42.31
CA LEU A 7 7.95 21.42 -41.15
C LEU A 7 6.88 22.46 -40.77
N VAL A 8 6.33 23.17 -41.76
CA VAL A 8 5.26 24.14 -41.54
C VAL A 8 3.98 23.45 -41.06
N LEU A 9 3.61 22.32 -41.65
CA LEU A 9 2.45 21.54 -41.24
C LEU A 9 2.60 21.02 -39.79
N ILE A 10 3.80 20.59 -39.39
CA ILE A 10 4.09 20.19 -38.01
C ILE A 10 3.84 21.36 -37.06
N VAL A 11 4.37 22.55 -37.36
CA VAL A 11 4.14 23.73 -36.52
C VAL A 11 2.66 24.06 -36.39
N ILE A 12 1.94 24.11 -37.52
CA ILE A 12 0.50 24.40 -37.53
C ILE A 12 -0.26 23.33 -36.72
N ALA A 13 0.01 22.05 -36.97
CA ALA A 13 -0.64 20.95 -36.26
C ALA A 13 -0.35 20.98 -34.75
N SER A 14 0.89 21.23 -34.34
CA SER A 14 1.27 21.35 -32.93
C SER A 14 0.57 22.53 -32.25
N VAL A 15 0.53 23.70 -32.88
CA VAL A 15 -0.14 24.89 -32.31
C VAL A 15 -1.65 24.66 -32.23
N LEU A 16 -2.26 24.16 -33.31
CA LEU A 16 -3.69 23.83 -33.32
C LEU A 16 -4.03 22.75 -32.28
N PHE A 17 -3.19 21.71 -32.12
CA PHE A 17 -3.36 20.71 -31.08
C PHE A 17 -3.37 21.36 -29.70
N HIS A 18 -2.44 22.27 -29.40
CA HIS A 18 -2.39 22.89 -28.07
C HIS A 18 -3.59 23.81 -27.78
N ILE A 19 -4.15 24.47 -28.80
CA ILE A 19 -5.31 25.37 -28.67
C ILE A 19 -6.64 24.59 -28.63
N LEU A 20 -6.75 23.54 -29.44
CA LEU A 20 -8.01 22.81 -29.66
C LEU A 20 -8.14 21.56 -28.79
N ALA A 21 -7.02 20.97 -28.33
CA ALA A 21 -7.09 19.78 -27.50
C ALA A 21 -7.48 20.14 -26.05
N PRO A 22 -8.32 19.33 -25.39
CA PRO A 22 -8.83 19.59 -24.04
C PRO A 22 -7.81 19.27 -22.94
N TRP A 23 -6.51 19.34 -23.23
CA TRP A 23 -5.46 18.99 -22.28
C TRP A 23 -5.22 20.18 -21.33
N HIS A 24 -5.84 20.14 -20.16
CA HIS A 24 -5.62 21.12 -19.10
C HIS A 24 -5.00 20.42 -17.89
N ALA A 25 -4.11 21.13 -17.19
CA ALA A 25 -3.65 20.67 -15.89
C ALA A 25 -4.87 20.49 -14.98
N THR A 26 -4.92 19.37 -14.26
CA THR A 26 -5.95 19.17 -13.23
C THR A 26 -5.88 20.32 -12.24
N PRO A 27 -6.99 20.90 -11.77
CA PRO A 27 -6.90 22.01 -10.82
C PRO A 27 -6.07 21.62 -9.59
N ALA A 28 -5.12 22.47 -9.21
CA ALA A 28 -4.34 22.26 -8.00
C ALA A 28 -5.27 22.27 -6.77
N ALA A 29 -4.99 21.39 -5.82
CA ALA A 29 -5.66 21.30 -4.53
C ALA A 29 -4.72 21.67 -3.37
N SER A 30 -3.66 22.42 -3.68
CA SER A 30 -2.67 22.90 -2.72
C SER A 30 -2.22 24.33 -2.99
N ASN A 31 -1.40 24.88 -2.09
CA ASN A 31 -0.72 26.17 -2.24
C ASN A 31 0.27 26.23 -3.43
N TRP A 32 0.52 25.12 -4.14
CA TRP A 32 1.54 25.03 -5.19
C TRP A 32 1.08 25.38 -6.60
N GLY A 33 0.05 26.23 -6.74
CA GLY A 33 -0.38 26.76 -8.06
C GLY A 33 0.72 27.55 -8.81
N SER A 34 1.76 28.00 -8.11
CA SER A 34 2.94 28.62 -8.71
C SER A 34 3.76 27.66 -9.59
N ILE A 35 3.70 26.35 -9.31
CA ILE A 35 4.32 25.31 -10.15
C ILE A 35 3.62 25.27 -11.51
N ASP A 36 2.28 25.27 -11.53
CA ASP A 36 1.50 25.28 -12.77
C ASP A 36 1.80 26.54 -13.60
N THR A 37 1.97 27.69 -12.92
CA THR A 37 2.36 28.96 -13.57
C THR A 37 3.75 28.84 -14.23
N THR A 38 4.72 28.23 -13.53
CA THR A 38 6.09 28.05 -14.05
C THR A 38 6.13 27.09 -15.24
N LEU A 39 5.34 26.00 -15.18
CA LEU A 39 5.16 25.08 -16.30
C LEU A 39 4.54 25.78 -17.51
N PHE A 40 3.52 26.62 -17.29
CA PHE A 40 2.88 27.37 -18.37
C PHE A 40 3.83 28.38 -19.02
N ILE A 41 4.61 29.13 -18.24
CA ILE A 41 5.66 30.03 -18.76
C ILE A 41 6.66 29.25 -19.61
N THR A 42 7.13 28.10 -19.11
CA THR A 42 8.09 27.23 -19.82
C THR A 42 7.52 26.74 -21.15
N LEU A 43 6.25 26.33 -21.16
CA LEU A 43 5.55 25.89 -22.36
C LEU A 43 5.46 27.01 -23.41
N ILE A 44 5.07 28.23 -23.01
CA ILE A 44 4.93 29.37 -23.93
C ILE A 44 6.30 29.76 -24.51
N ILE A 45 7.33 29.92 -23.67
CA ILE A 45 8.68 30.28 -24.13
C ILE A 45 9.21 29.20 -25.09
N SER A 46 9.14 27.93 -24.71
CA SER A 46 9.60 26.82 -25.55
C SER A 46 8.82 26.75 -26.85
N GLY A 47 7.51 27.00 -26.82
CA GLY A 47 6.64 27.07 -27.99
C GLY A 47 7.06 28.18 -28.97
N ILE A 48 7.38 29.38 -28.47
CA ILE A 48 7.90 30.48 -29.30
C ILE A 48 9.20 30.07 -30.01
N PHE A 49 10.15 29.49 -29.28
CA PHE A 49 11.41 29.04 -29.86
C PHE A 49 11.23 27.88 -30.85
N PHE A 50 10.35 26.93 -30.54
CA PHE A 50 9.97 25.84 -31.45
C PHE A 50 9.44 26.40 -32.78
N ILE A 51 8.46 27.30 -32.73
CA ILE A 51 7.91 27.95 -33.94
C ILE A 51 9.00 28.69 -34.70
N ALA A 52 9.79 29.52 -34.02
CA ALA A 52 10.81 30.34 -34.65
C ALA A 52 11.89 29.50 -35.35
N ILE A 53 12.41 28.46 -34.67
CA ILE A 53 13.46 27.59 -35.20
C ILE A 53 12.92 26.76 -36.36
N THR A 54 11.74 26.16 -36.22
CA THR A 54 11.19 25.30 -37.28
C THR A 54 10.78 26.09 -38.52
N VAL A 55 10.19 27.28 -38.35
CA VAL A 55 9.87 28.18 -39.48
C VAL A 55 11.16 28.68 -40.14
N PHE A 56 12.18 29.06 -39.35
CA PHE A 56 13.48 29.43 -39.89
C PHE A 56 14.10 28.29 -40.72
N MET A 57 14.06 27.06 -40.23
CA MET A 57 14.52 25.88 -40.98
C MET A 57 13.74 25.69 -42.27
N ALA A 58 12.41 25.81 -42.25
CA ALA A 58 11.59 25.72 -43.46
C ALA A 58 11.96 26.80 -44.49
N VAL A 59 12.12 28.05 -44.04
CA VAL A 59 12.56 29.17 -44.87
C VAL A 59 13.95 28.91 -45.44
N ALA A 60 14.90 28.43 -44.64
CA ALA A 60 16.25 28.13 -45.08
C ALA A 60 16.27 27.05 -46.17
N VAL A 61 15.52 25.95 -45.97
CA VAL A 61 15.38 24.87 -46.97
C VAL A 61 14.76 25.38 -48.27
N MET A 62 13.79 26.30 -48.21
CA MET A 62 13.18 26.88 -49.40
C MET A 62 14.11 27.88 -50.11
N ARG A 63 14.73 28.78 -49.33
CA ARG A 63 15.51 29.92 -49.83
C ARG A 63 16.89 29.51 -50.35
N TYR A 64 17.51 28.51 -49.74
CA TYR A 64 18.85 27.99 -50.05
C TYR A 64 18.79 26.60 -50.70
N ARG A 65 17.64 26.21 -51.24
CA ARG A 65 17.51 24.99 -52.07
C ARG A 65 18.56 25.02 -53.19
N HIS A 66 19.17 23.86 -53.45
CA HIS A 66 20.09 23.70 -54.57
C HIS A 66 19.47 24.18 -55.90
N LYS A 67 20.26 24.94 -56.65
CA LYS A 67 19.98 25.38 -58.02
C LYS A 67 21.21 25.09 -58.84
N GLU A 68 21.01 24.47 -60.00
CA GLU A 68 22.09 24.14 -60.92
C GLU A 68 22.86 25.41 -61.32
N GLY A 69 24.18 25.33 -61.36
CA GLY A 69 25.06 26.48 -61.62
C GLY A 69 25.25 27.46 -60.45
N SER A 70 24.56 27.29 -59.32
CA SER A 70 24.74 28.14 -58.13
C SER A 70 25.77 27.56 -57.16
N ARG A 71 26.75 28.37 -56.76
CA ARG A 71 27.71 28.02 -55.70
C ARG A 71 27.26 28.59 -54.36
N ALA A 72 27.41 27.82 -53.28
CA ALA A 72 27.14 28.30 -51.93
C ALA A 72 28.13 29.39 -51.51
N HIS A 73 27.65 30.41 -50.81
CA HIS A 73 28.50 31.44 -50.22
C HIS A 73 29.27 30.84 -49.04
N TYR A 74 30.61 30.98 -49.03
CA TYR A 74 31.45 30.47 -47.96
C TYR A 74 31.59 31.54 -46.86
N GLN A 75 30.86 31.35 -45.77
CA GLN A 75 30.97 32.17 -44.57
C GLN A 75 30.92 31.24 -43.34
N PRO A 76 32.07 30.83 -42.79
CA PRO A 76 32.13 29.86 -41.70
C PRO A 76 31.81 30.47 -40.32
N GLU A 77 31.98 31.78 -40.14
CA GLU A 77 31.80 32.47 -38.86
C GLU A 77 31.09 33.81 -39.00
N SER A 78 30.45 34.25 -37.92
CA SER A 78 29.84 35.56 -37.82
C SER A 78 29.77 36.00 -36.35
N LYS A 79 30.83 36.64 -35.87
CA LYS A 79 30.95 37.10 -34.47
C LYS A 79 29.75 37.91 -34.00
N LYS A 80 29.19 38.77 -34.87
CA LYS A 80 28.00 39.57 -34.55
C LYS A 80 26.77 38.70 -34.32
N LEU A 81 26.54 37.70 -35.19
CA LEU A 81 25.41 36.78 -35.07
C LEU A 81 25.58 35.88 -33.84
N GLU A 82 26.77 35.32 -33.66
CA GLU A 82 27.12 34.47 -32.52
C GLU A 82 26.90 35.21 -31.20
N THR A 83 27.43 36.43 -31.07
CA THR A 83 27.28 37.24 -29.85
C THR A 83 25.81 37.54 -29.54
N TRP A 84 25.03 37.94 -30.56
CA TRP A 84 23.62 38.25 -30.35
C TRP A 84 22.80 37.00 -29.98
N LEU A 85 23.05 35.86 -30.64
CA LEU A 85 22.40 34.60 -30.31
C LEU A 85 22.72 34.16 -28.88
N ILE A 86 23.99 34.24 -28.45
CA ILE A 86 24.40 33.91 -27.09
C ILE A 86 23.67 34.78 -26.06
N ILE A 87 23.59 36.10 -26.29
CA ILE A 87 22.91 37.01 -25.37
C ILE A 87 21.42 36.67 -25.28
N VAL A 88 20.76 36.50 -26.42
CA VAL A 88 19.32 36.22 -26.47
C VAL A 88 18.99 34.86 -25.84
N THR A 89 19.75 33.81 -26.12
CA THR A 89 19.53 32.49 -25.51
C THR A 89 19.82 32.50 -24.03
N SER A 90 20.88 33.20 -23.58
CA SER A 90 21.20 33.35 -22.15
C SER A 90 20.08 34.07 -21.41
N ILE A 91 19.52 35.15 -21.97
CA ILE A 91 18.38 35.87 -21.40
C ILE A 91 17.15 34.95 -21.36
N GLY A 92 16.87 34.20 -22.43
CA GLY A 92 15.76 33.25 -22.48
C GLY A 92 15.85 32.16 -21.42
N ILE A 93 17.03 31.57 -21.24
CA ILE A 93 17.30 30.56 -20.20
C ILE A 93 17.17 31.18 -18.81
N ALA A 94 17.74 32.37 -18.58
CA ALA A 94 17.62 33.05 -17.29
C ALA A 94 16.15 33.37 -16.94
N ALA A 95 15.37 33.85 -17.90
CA ALA A 95 13.95 34.11 -17.73
C ALA A 95 13.13 32.84 -17.44
N MET A 96 13.53 31.69 -18.02
CA MET A 96 12.91 30.39 -17.76
C MET A 96 13.27 29.83 -16.37
N LEU A 97 14.51 30.00 -15.91
CA LEU A 97 15.01 29.44 -14.65
C LEU A 97 14.67 30.29 -13.41
N ALA A 98 14.63 31.61 -13.53
CA ALA A 98 14.47 32.51 -12.39
C ALA A 98 13.16 32.26 -11.58
N PRO A 99 11.98 32.07 -12.21
CA PRO A 99 10.76 31.74 -11.46
C PRO A 99 10.88 30.41 -10.70
N GLY A 100 11.52 29.41 -11.31
CA GLY A 100 11.75 28.10 -10.69
C GLY A 100 12.60 28.18 -9.42
N LEU A 101 13.59 29.07 -9.38
CA LEU A 101 14.41 29.30 -8.17
C LEU A 101 13.61 29.90 -7.01
N VAL A 102 12.66 30.80 -7.31
CA VAL A 102 11.76 31.37 -6.30
C VAL A 102 10.84 30.29 -5.74
N VAL A 103 10.20 29.53 -6.62
CA VAL A 103 9.32 28.42 -6.23
C VAL A 103 10.08 27.37 -5.41
N TYR A 104 11.30 27.02 -5.82
CA TYR A 104 12.15 26.08 -5.08
C TYR A 104 12.52 26.60 -3.69
N SER A 105 12.85 27.90 -3.57
CA SER A 105 13.11 28.53 -2.28
C SER A 105 11.91 28.44 -1.33
N ASP A 106 10.69 28.59 -1.84
CA ASP A 106 9.47 28.43 -1.04
C ASP A 106 9.23 26.95 -0.69
N PHE A 107 9.47 26.05 -1.65
CA PHE A 107 9.30 24.60 -1.48
C PHE A 107 10.17 24.02 -0.36
N ILE A 108 11.39 24.52 -0.18
CA ILE A 108 12.28 24.06 0.91
C ILE A 108 12.02 24.76 2.26
N ARG A 109 11.17 25.79 2.30
CA ARG A 109 10.85 26.55 3.53
C ARG A 109 9.54 26.06 4.15
N VAL A 110 9.64 25.08 5.04
CA VAL A 110 8.48 24.55 5.76
C VAL A 110 7.90 25.60 6.73
N PRO A 111 6.57 25.86 6.72
CA PRO A 111 5.92 26.71 7.70
C PRO A 111 6.10 26.20 9.13
N LYS A 112 6.29 27.11 10.09
CA LYS A 112 6.51 26.73 11.51
C LYS A 112 5.29 26.08 12.17
N ASN A 113 4.10 26.37 11.68
CA ASN A 113 2.83 25.81 12.14
C ASN A 113 2.41 24.58 11.34
N ALA A 114 3.31 23.98 10.54
CA ALA A 114 3.00 22.80 9.77
C ALA A 114 2.73 21.61 10.70
N TYR A 115 1.60 20.95 10.47
CA TYR A 115 1.22 19.73 11.15
C TYR A 115 2.10 18.58 10.64
N GLU A 116 2.69 17.79 11.53
CA GLU A 116 3.55 16.68 11.10
C GLU A 116 2.71 15.45 10.76
N LEU A 117 3.06 14.81 9.64
CA LEU A 117 2.51 13.54 9.19
C LEU A 117 3.68 12.65 8.77
N GLU A 118 3.81 11.46 9.35
CA GLU A 118 4.72 10.45 8.80
C GLU A 118 3.94 9.52 7.85
N VAL A 119 4.49 9.30 6.66
CA VAL A 119 4.08 8.25 5.73
C VAL A 119 5.15 7.17 5.73
N VAL A 120 4.72 5.93 5.94
CA VAL A 120 5.56 4.74 5.90
C VAL A 120 5.17 3.90 4.69
N ALA A 121 6.14 3.64 3.82
CA ALA A 121 5.95 2.83 2.63
C ALA A 121 6.53 1.42 2.81
N GLN A 122 5.85 0.46 2.20
CA GLN A 122 6.38 -0.87 1.94
C GLN A 122 5.73 -1.42 0.66
N GLN A 123 6.28 -2.48 0.08
CA GLN A 123 5.65 -3.22 -1.01
C GLN A 123 4.33 -3.86 -0.49
N TRP A 124 3.15 -3.55 -1.02
CA TRP A 124 2.77 -2.39 -1.86
C TRP A 124 1.64 -1.60 -1.19
N GLN A 125 1.93 -1.06 -0.01
CA GLN A 125 0.98 -0.38 0.86
C GLN A 125 1.56 0.87 1.52
N TRP A 126 0.65 1.77 1.86
CA TRP A 126 0.89 2.99 2.61
C TRP A 126 0.38 2.80 4.04
N ALA A 127 1.12 3.33 5.00
CA ALA A 127 0.66 3.51 6.37
C ALA A 127 1.01 4.92 6.81
N PHE A 128 0.24 5.44 7.76
CA PHE A 128 0.36 6.83 8.20
C PHE A 128 0.41 6.92 9.72
N ARG A 129 1.05 7.97 10.20
CA ARG A 129 1.16 8.25 11.61
C ARG A 129 1.13 9.75 11.87
N PHE A 130 0.34 10.14 12.86
CA PHE A 130 0.28 11.51 13.36
C PHE A 130 0.84 11.59 14.78
N PRO A 131 1.42 12.74 15.16
CA PRO A 131 1.73 13.00 16.55
C PRO A 131 0.46 13.00 17.41
N GLY A 132 0.62 12.63 18.67
CA GLY A 132 -0.46 12.67 19.65
C GLY A 132 -0.70 14.07 20.24
N GLN A 133 -1.06 14.11 21.52
CA GLN A 133 -1.36 15.36 22.23
C GLN A 133 -0.13 16.23 22.45
N ASP A 134 1.06 15.63 22.50
CA ASP A 134 2.31 16.34 22.69
C ASP A 134 2.83 17.05 21.42
N GLY A 135 2.18 16.80 20.28
CA GLY A 135 2.51 17.37 18.98
C GLY A 135 3.84 16.92 18.41
N LYS A 136 4.41 15.81 18.90
CA LYS A 136 5.70 15.27 18.45
C LYS A 136 5.56 13.81 18.04
N LEU A 137 6.35 13.43 17.04
CA LEU A 137 6.48 12.04 16.64
C LEU A 137 7.57 11.37 17.49
N GLY A 138 7.24 10.24 18.12
CA GLY A 138 8.22 9.34 18.73
C GLY A 138 9.31 8.80 17.78
N LYS A 139 10.30 8.11 18.35
CA LYS A 139 11.40 7.50 17.61
C LYS A 139 10.96 6.21 16.92
N SER A 140 11.57 5.96 15.76
CA SER A 140 11.41 4.71 15.01
C SER A 140 12.75 4.16 14.55
N ASP A 141 12.89 2.84 14.51
CA ASP A 141 14.09 2.12 14.05
C ASP A 141 13.66 0.79 13.40
N ILE A 142 14.37 0.36 12.36
CA ILE A 142 14.09 -0.90 11.64
C ILE A 142 14.16 -2.11 12.57
N LYS A 143 14.99 -2.06 13.63
CA LYS A 143 15.12 -3.16 14.61
C LYS A 143 13.85 -3.44 15.42
N PHE A 144 12.94 -2.47 15.46
CA PHE A 144 11.66 -2.60 16.15
C PHE A 144 10.53 -3.01 15.21
N VAL A 145 10.81 -3.19 13.91
CA VAL A 145 9.79 -3.59 12.94
C VAL A 145 9.52 -5.08 13.07
N ASP A 146 8.28 -5.40 13.42
CA ASP A 146 7.73 -6.74 13.42
C ASP A 146 6.23 -6.71 13.05
N SER A 147 5.54 -7.83 13.18
CA SER A 147 4.09 -7.93 12.86
C SER A 147 3.21 -7.13 13.82
N ALA A 148 3.59 -7.00 15.09
CA ALA A 148 2.88 -6.20 16.08
C ALA A 148 3.18 -4.70 15.93
N ASN A 149 4.38 -4.36 15.49
CA ASN A 149 4.91 -3.01 15.33
C ASN A 149 5.43 -2.75 13.90
N PRO A 150 4.55 -2.71 12.89
CA PRO A 150 4.94 -2.55 11.49
C PRO A 150 5.49 -1.15 11.18
N PHE A 151 5.33 -0.19 12.09
CA PHE A 151 5.92 1.15 12.01
C PHE A 151 7.34 1.20 12.55
N GLY A 152 7.75 0.22 13.37
CA GLY A 152 9.07 0.20 14.00
C GLY A 152 9.25 1.28 15.06
N LEU A 153 8.18 1.65 15.79
CA LEU A 153 8.25 2.64 16.86
C LEU A 153 8.98 2.07 18.07
N ASP A 154 9.78 2.88 18.77
CA ASP A 154 10.46 2.43 19.99
C ASP A 154 9.43 2.24 21.13
N PRO A 155 9.19 1.01 21.62
CA PRO A 155 8.20 0.77 22.67
C PRO A 155 8.52 1.45 23.99
N LYS A 156 9.77 1.87 24.19
CA LYS A 156 10.22 2.55 25.41
C LYS A 156 10.23 4.07 25.28
N ASP A 157 9.96 4.62 24.10
CA ASP A 157 9.91 6.06 23.91
C ASP A 157 8.57 6.61 24.44
N PRO A 158 8.57 7.45 25.49
CA PRO A 158 7.34 8.04 26.01
C PRO A 158 6.67 8.99 25.00
N VAL A 159 7.44 9.63 24.11
CA VAL A 159 6.93 10.53 23.07
C VAL A 159 6.13 9.76 22.02
N GLY A 160 6.48 8.49 21.78
CA GLY A 160 5.79 7.69 20.77
C GLY A 160 4.49 7.04 21.22
N GLN A 161 4.16 7.08 22.51
CA GLN A 161 3.06 6.28 23.06
C GLN A 161 1.68 6.77 22.63
N ASP A 162 1.53 8.09 22.46
CA ASP A 162 0.30 8.74 22.03
C ASP A 162 0.24 8.97 20.51
N ASP A 163 1.28 8.56 19.76
CA ASP A 163 1.26 8.59 18.30
C ASP A 163 0.07 7.80 17.76
N VAL A 164 -0.67 8.42 16.85
CA VAL A 164 -1.90 7.87 16.27
C VAL A 164 -1.56 7.12 14.99
N LEU A 165 -1.95 5.84 14.91
CA LEU A 165 -1.53 4.93 13.84
C LEU A 165 -2.66 4.60 12.87
N ILE A 166 -2.39 4.76 11.59
CA ILE A 166 -3.31 4.48 10.49
C ILE A 166 -2.68 3.43 9.59
N ARG A 167 -3.20 2.20 9.67
CA ARG A 167 -2.67 1.01 8.99
C ARG A 167 -3.37 0.68 7.67
N ASN A 168 -4.19 1.58 7.15
CA ASN A 168 -4.84 1.42 5.85
C ASN A 168 -4.25 2.42 4.85
N ASN A 169 -4.55 2.19 3.56
CA ASN A 169 -4.09 3.07 2.47
C ASN A 169 -4.88 4.38 2.38
N GLU A 170 -5.59 4.80 3.43
CA GLU A 170 -6.39 6.03 3.47
C GLU A 170 -5.83 7.00 4.52
N ILE A 171 -5.58 8.24 4.13
CA ILE A 171 -5.21 9.33 5.04
C ILE A 171 -6.21 10.45 4.92
N ARG A 172 -6.51 11.11 6.03
CA ARG A 172 -7.34 12.32 6.05
C ARG A 172 -6.53 13.50 6.52
N LEU A 173 -6.79 14.68 5.95
CA LEU A 173 -6.09 15.92 6.26
C LEU A 173 -7.09 17.08 6.40
N PRO A 174 -6.85 18.00 7.34
CA PRO A 174 -7.68 19.18 7.47
C PRO A 174 -7.41 20.20 6.35
N LEU A 175 -8.49 20.80 5.83
CA LEU A 175 -8.43 21.93 4.90
C LEU A 175 -7.65 23.11 5.51
N ASP A 176 -6.91 23.84 4.67
CA ASP A 176 -6.19 25.08 4.98
C ASP A 176 -5.13 24.98 6.10
N GLN A 177 -4.74 23.77 6.46
CA GLN A 177 -3.68 23.50 7.42
C GLN A 177 -2.40 23.10 6.68
N PRO A 178 -1.27 23.81 6.84
CA PRO A 178 0.00 23.34 6.32
C PRO A 178 0.38 22.00 6.96
N VAL A 179 0.83 21.05 6.14
CA VAL A 179 1.27 19.71 6.53
C VAL A 179 2.69 19.50 6.06
N LYS A 180 3.56 19.08 6.99
CA LYS A 180 4.92 18.60 6.71
C LYS A 180 4.87 17.09 6.66
N VAL A 181 5.08 16.54 5.47
CA VAL A 181 5.05 15.10 5.24
C VAL A 181 6.45 14.56 5.39
N LEU A 182 6.68 13.77 6.45
CA LEU A 182 7.88 12.97 6.66
C LEU A 182 7.68 11.62 5.98
N LEU A 183 8.70 11.14 5.30
CA LEU A 183 8.59 9.98 4.42
C LEU A 183 9.67 8.96 4.75
N ARG A 184 9.24 7.73 5.05
CA ARG A 184 10.15 6.61 5.35
C ARG A 184 9.76 5.37 4.57
N SER A 185 10.74 4.67 4.04
CA SER A 185 10.55 3.34 3.45
C SER A 185 11.11 2.25 4.38
N LYS A 186 10.42 1.11 4.42
CA LYS A 186 10.86 -0.08 5.17
C LYS A 186 11.66 -1.07 4.32
N ASP A 187 11.58 -0.97 3.00
CA ASP A 187 12.12 -1.98 2.09
C ASP A 187 12.92 -1.37 0.92
N VAL A 188 12.26 -0.92 -0.14
CA VAL A 188 12.84 -0.42 -1.38
C VAL A 188 12.53 1.06 -1.58
N LEU A 189 13.01 1.65 -2.67
CA LEU A 189 12.60 3.00 -3.04
C LEU A 189 11.11 3.05 -3.37
N HIS A 190 10.43 4.07 -2.86
CA HIS A 190 9.07 4.46 -3.25
C HIS A 190 9.05 5.97 -3.51
N ASN A 191 7.96 6.51 -4.00
CA ASN A 191 7.75 7.96 -4.07
C ASN A 191 6.30 8.25 -3.76
N PHE A 192 6.06 9.05 -2.72
CA PHE A 192 4.71 9.44 -2.33
C PHE A 192 4.25 10.62 -3.18
N TYR A 193 3.25 10.38 -4.03
CA TYR A 193 2.76 11.39 -4.96
C TYR A 193 1.23 11.51 -4.97
N VAL A 194 0.75 12.72 -4.74
CA VAL A 194 -0.65 13.11 -5.01
C VAL A 194 -0.64 14.17 -6.11
N PRO A 195 -1.07 13.87 -7.35
CA PRO A 195 -0.91 14.77 -8.49
C PRO A 195 -1.44 16.19 -8.25
N GLN A 196 -2.61 16.34 -7.64
CA GLN A 196 -3.27 17.62 -7.37
C GLN A 196 -2.52 18.48 -6.35
N ILE A 197 -1.60 17.88 -5.58
CA ILE A 197 -0.77 18.59 -4.59
C ILE A 197 0.51 19.16 -5.21
N ARG A 198 0.94 18.68 -6.39
CA ARG A 198 2.16 19.10 -7.12
C ARG A 198 3.47 18.85 -6.38
N SER A 199 3.41 18.12 -5.27
CA SER A 199 4.59 17.74 -4.48
C SER A 199 4.74 16.24 -4.53
N LYS A 200 5.97 15.80 -4.72
CA LYS A 200 6.36 14.39 -4.68
C LYS A 200 7.77 14.30 -4.15
N MET A 201 8.09 13.22 -3.47
CA MET A 201 9.44 13.00 -2.94
C MET A 201 9.70 11.51 -2.79
N ASP A 202 10.93 11.12 -3.12
CA ASP A 202 11.36 9.73 -3.00
C ASP A 202 11.50 9.36 -1.53
N MET A 203 11.07 8.16 -1.19
CA MET A 203 11.16 7.55 0.13
C MET A 203 12.32 6.56 0.09
N VAL A 204 13.43 6.94 0.70
CA VAL A 204 14.67 6.18 0.61
C VAL A 204 14.87 5.37 1.89
N PRO A 205 15.02 4.03 1.81
CA PRO A 205 15.33 3.21 2.98
C PRO A 205 16.53 3.77 3.76
N GLY A 206 16.35 3.92 5.08
CA GLY A 206 17.39 4.46 5.98
C GLY A 206 17.47 5.99 6.06
N MET A 207 16.62 6.73 5.34
CA MET A 207 16.51 8.19 5.46
C MET A 207 15.06 8.63 5.65
N VAL A 208 14.87 9.79 6.28
CA VAL A 208 13.57 10.46 6.35
C VAL A 208 13.63 11.66 5.40
N SER A 209 13.03 11.51 4.23
CA SER A 209 12.82 12.63 3.31
C SER A 209 11.56 13.38 3.69
N TYR A 210 11.38 14.59 3.15
CA TYR A 210 10.18 15.36 3.44
C TYR A 210 9.82 16.33 2.32
N PHE A 211 8.55 16.70 2.28
CA PHE A 211 8.08 17.90 1.61
C PHE A 211 6.94 18.51 2.43
N TRP A 212 6.41 19.65 1.99
CA TRP A 212 5.26 20.26 2.64
C TRP A 212 4.27 20.81 1.63
N PHE A 213 3.02 20.93 2.06
CA PHE A 213 1.96 21.59 1.30
C PHE A 213 0.83 22.01 2.25
N THR A 214 -0.06 22.87 1.78
CA THR A 214 -1.33 23.22 2.43
C THR A 214 -2.45 22.74 1.52
N PRO A 215 -3.32 21.80 1.93
CA PRO A 215 -4.49 21.42 1.17
C PRO A 215 -5.45 22.61 1.08
N THR A 216 -5.91 22.98 -0.12
CA THR A 216 -6.77 24.16 -0.34
C THR A 216 -8.16 23.81 -0.89
N LYS A 217 -8.45 22.52 -1.08
CA LYS A 217 -9.72 22.05 -1.63
C LYS A 217 -10.12 20.72 -1.02
N THR A 218 -11.32 20.67 -0.46
CA THR A 218 -11.91 19.42 0.04
C THR A 218 -12.15 18.42 -1.10
N GLY A 219 -12.09 17.14 -0.78
CA GLY A 219 -12.29 16.07 -1.75
C GLY A 219 -11.43 14.84 -1.50
N LYS A 220 -11.58 13.85 -2.37
CA LYS A 220 -10.80 12.62 -2.38
C LYS A 220 -9.78 12.67 -3.52
N TYR A 221 -8.52 12.42 -3.18
CA TYR A 221 -7.41 12.45 -4.11
C TYR A 221 -6.66 11.13 -4.05
N GLU A 222 -6.20 10.64 -5.19
CA GLU A 222 -5.47 9.38 -5.26
C GLU A 222 -4.00 9.60 -4.90
N ILE A 223 -3.47 8.70 -4.06
CA ILE A 223 -2.06 8.57 -3.74
C ILE A 223 -1.47 7.53 -4.69
N LEU A 224 -0.34 7.85 -5.30
CA LEU A 224 0.37 7.00 -6.23
C LEU A 224 1.79 6.75 -5.73
N CYS A 225 2.30 5.55 -5.98
CA CYS A 225 3.75 5.30 -5.94
C CYS A 225 4.35 5.78 -7.27
N ALA A 226 5.25 6.75 -7.22
CA ALA A 226 5.88 7.35 -8.41
C ALA A 226 7.37 6.96 -8.59
N GLU A 227 7.78 5.86 -7.97
CA GLU A 227 9.11 5.24 -8.11
C GLU A 227 8.94 3.72 -8.22
N TYR A 228 9.63 3.09 -9.16
CA TYR A 228 9.37 1.68 -9.46
C TYR A 228 9.80 0.79 -8.28
N CYS A 229 8.80 0.21 -7.62
CA CYS A 229 8.99 -0.53 -6.36
C CYS A 229 8.64 -2.03 -6.49
N GLY A 230 8.73 -2.61 -7.69
CA GLY A 230 8.48 -4.04 -7.96
C GLY A 230 7.15 -4.34 -8.63
N LEU A 231 6.74 -5.63 -8.63
CA LEU A 231 5.63 -6.14 -9.44
C LEU A 231 4.28 -5.44 -9.18
N GLY A 232 3.95 -5.15 -7.92
CA GLY A 232 2.73 -4.43 -7.54
C GLY A 232 2.82 -2.91 -7.63
N HIS A 233 3.88 -2.34 -8.21
CA HIS A 233 4.11 -0.89 -8.29
C HIS A 233 2.92 -0.12 -8.87
N TYR A 234 2.36 -0.59 -10.00
CA TYR A 234 1.22 0.05 -10.67
C TYR A 234 -0.03 0.14 -9.79
N ASN A 235 -0.07 -0.68 -8.75
CA ASN A 235 -1.19 -0.84 -7.85
C ASN A 235 -0.91 -0.39 -6.41
N MET A 236 0.26 0.15 -6.12
CA MET A 236 0.55 0.78 -4.85
C MET A 236 -0.14 2.14 -4.74
N ARG A 237 -1.46 2.09 -4.52
CA ARG A 237 -2.38 3.21 -4.52
C ARG A 237 -2.93 3.44 -3.12
N GLY A 238 -3.33 4.67 -2.85
CA GLY A 238 -4.04 5.05 -1.63
C GLY A 238 -4.99 6.21 -1.87
N GLN A 239 -5.62 6.68 -0.81
CA GLN A 239 -6.56 7.78 -0.86
C GLN A 239 -6.21 8.83 0.18
N MET A 240 -6.09 10.09 -0.26
CA MET A 240 -6.00 11.26 0.60
C MET A 240 -7.35 11.97 0.58
N ILE A 241 -7.97 12.13 1.74
CA ILE A 241 -9.24 12.82 1.91
C ILE A 241 -8.97 14.16 2.58
N VAL A 242 -9.32 15.26 1.92
CA VAL A 242 -9.26 16.60 2.51
C VAL A 242 -10.65 16.97 2.99
N GLU A 243 -10.78 17.26 4.28
CA GLU A 243 -12.04 17.53 4.95
C GLU A 243 -11.93 18.71 5.92
N GLU A 244 -13.08 19.19 6.40
CA GLU A 244 -13.14 20.24 7.41
C GLU A 244 -12.50 19.79 8.73
N ARG A 245 -11.96 20.74 9.49
CA ARG A 245 -11.19 20.47 10.71
C ARG A 245 -11.94 19.57 11.71
N ASP A 246 -13.22 19.86 11.96
CA ASP A 246 -14.05 19.09 12.90
C ASP A 246 -14.30 17.64 12.45
N ALA A 247 -14.32 17.37 11.13
CA ALA A 247 -14.45 16.01 10.61
C ALA A 247 -13.13 15.25 10.79
N PHE A 248 -12.01 15.89 10.46
CA PHE A 248 -10.67 15.36 10.64
C PHE A 248 -10.38 15.03 12.11
N ASP A 249 -10.64 15.95 13.04
CA ASP A 249 -10.34 15.74 14.47
C ASP A 249 -11.17 14.58 15.05
N ARG A 250 -12.44 14.44 14.63
CA ARG A 250 -13.28 13.28 15.00
C ARG A 250 -12.72 11.98 14.45
N TRP A 251 -12.35 11.95 13.17
CA TRP A 251 -11.77 10.75 12.55
C TRP A 251 -10.43 10.37 13.19
N LEU A 252 -9.57 11.35 13.48
CA LEU A 252 -8.26 11.12 14.10
C LEU A 252 -8.43 10.54 15.50
N SER A 253 -9.39 11.06 16.29
CA SER A 253 -9.67 10.58 17.64
C SER A 253 -10.20 9.14 17.71
N SER A 254 -10.73 8.61 16.60
CA SER A 254 -11.20 7.21 16.54
C SER A 254 -10.10 6.22 16.14
N GLN A 255 -8.90 6.70 15.77
CA GLN A 255 -7.79 5.84 15.41
C GLN A 255 -7.01 5.40 16.66
N PRO A 256 -6.40 4.20 16.64
CA PRO A 256 -5.67 3.70 17.80
C PRO A 256 -4.34 4.45 17.99
N THR A 257 -3.96 4.66 19.24
CA THR A 257 -2.60 5.10 19.59
C THR A 257 -1.62 3.93 19.62
N PHE A 258 -0.32 4.20 19.53
CA PHE A 258 0.70 3.16 19.63
C PHE A 258 0.58 2.34 20.92
N ALA A 259 0.41 2.98 22.08
CA ALA A 259 0.22 2.28 23.35
C ALA A 259 -1.01 1.34 23.35
N GLN A 260 -2.11 1.75 22.72
CA GLN A 260 -3.30 0.90 22.55
C GLN A 260 -3.01 -0.30 21.65
N THR A 261 -2.22 -0.12 20.59
CA THR A 261 -1.81 -1.24 19.73
C THR A 261 -0.90 -2.23 20.46
N LEU A 262 0.03 -1.76 21.31
CA LEU A 262 0.87 -2.63 22.14
C LEU A 262 0.06 -3.42 23.17
N THR A 263 -0.92 -2.78 23.80
CA THR A 263 -1.81 -3.45 24.78
C THR A 263 -2.64 -4.54 24.09
N THR A 264 -3.16 -4.24 22.90
CA THR A 264 -3.90 -5.22 22.08
C THR A 264 -2.99 -6.38 21.64
N ALA A 265 -1.73 -6.10 21.30
CA ALA A 265 -0.75 -7.12 20.94
C ALA A 265 -0.28 -7.96 22.13
N ALA A 266 -0.25 -7.39 23.34
CA ALA A 266 0.14 -8.07 24.59
C ALA A 266 -0.98 -8.93 25.19
N SER A 267 -2.23 -8.69 24.82
CA SER A 267 -3.36 -9.60 25.02
C SER A 267 -3.91 -10.03 23.66
N PRO A 268 -3.11 -10.76 22.87
CA PRO A 268 -3.53 -11.19 21.54
C PRO A 268 -4.76 -12.09 21.71
N SER A 269 -5.81 -11.82 20.94
CA SER A 269 -6.96 -12.72 20.92
C SER A 269 -6.48 -14.14 20.60
N ARG A 270 -7.15 -15.16 21.14
CA ARG A 270 -6.84 -16.56 20.83
C ARG A 270 -6.68 -16.77 19.32
N ASP A 271 -7.57 -16.16 18.55
CA ASP A 271 -7.59 -16.19 17.08
C ASP A 271 -6.28 -15.63 16.48
N SER A 272 -5.80 -14.48 16.96
CA SER A 272 -4.53 -13.89 16.50
C SER A 272 -3.28 -14.71 16.84
N VAL A 273 -3.27 -15.42 17.98
CA VAL A 273 -2.16 -16.33 18.35
C VAL A 273 -2.15 -17.56 17.45
N LEU A 274 -3.33 -18.11 17.16
CA LEU A 274 -3.47 -19.24 16.23
C LEU A 274 -3.02 -18.86 14.82
N GLU A 275 -3.35 -17.66 14.37
CA GLU A 275 -2.94 -17.17 13.05
C GLU A 275 -1.43 -16.98 12.94
N LYS A 276 -0.78 -16.39 13.97
CA LYS A 276 0.68 -16.33 14.04
C LYS A 276 1.30 -17.74 13.95
N GLY A 277 0.69 -18.72 14.62
CA GLY A 277 1.12 -20.12 14.56
C GLY A 277 1.04 -20.68 13.14
N ARG A 278 -0.03 -20.39 12.38
CA ARG A 278 -0.20 -20.89 11.01
C ARG A 278 0.77 -20.26 10.03
N GLN A 279 1.03 -18.96 10.18
CA GLN A 279 2.06 -18.28 9.38
C GLN A 279 3.44 -18.89 9.60
N LEU A 280 3.80 -19.19 10.85
CA LEU A 280 5.07 -19.86 11.17
C LEU A 280 5.16 -21.26 10.57
N VAL A 281 4.07 -22.05 10.59
CA VAL A 281 4.02 -23.38 9.97
C VAL A 281 4.33 -23.32 8.47
N GLU A 282 3.79 -22.33 7.77
CA GLU A 282 4.01 -22.15 6.33
C GLU A 282 5.42 -21.61 6.03
N GLN A 283 5.83 -20.55 6.74
CA GLN A 283 7.14 -19.91 6.55
C GLN A 283 8.32 -20.85 6.83
N LEU A 284 8.17 -21.71 7.84
CA LEU A 284 9.18 -22.67 8.26
C LEU A 284 9.05 -24.02 7.53
N GLY A 285 8.03 -24.18 6.67
CA GLY A 285 7.81 -25.41 5.91
C GLY A 285 7.42 -26.63 6.75
N CYS A 286 6.86 -26.43 7.95
CA CYS A 286 6.50 -27.53 8.84
C CYS A 286 5.44 -28.47 8.22
N SER A 287 4.57 -27.92 7.36
CA SER A 287 3.52 -28.65 6.63
C SER A 287 4.06 -29.70 5.65
N ALA A 288 5.32 -29.60 5.24
CA ALA A 288 5.95 -30.60 4.37
C ALA A 288 6.16 -31.96 5.05
N CYS A 289 6.28 -31.97 6.39
CA CYS A 289 6.55 -33.17 7.17
C CYS A 289 5.44 -33.51 8.16
N HIS A 290 4.68 -32.52 8.64
CA HIS A 290 3.61 -32.71 9.61
C HIS A 290 2.24 -32.40 9.01
N SER A 291 1.29 -33.30 9.21
CA SER A 291 -0.09 -33.06 8.80
C SER A 291 -0.88 -32.36 9.92
N GLN A 292 -1.79 -31.46 9.52
CA GLN A 292 -2.71 -30.83 10.46
C GLN A 292 -3.99 -31.66 10.67
N ASP A 293 -4.27 -32.63 9.80
CA ASP A 293 -5.44 -33.51 9.87
C ASP A 293 -5.21 -34.77 10.73
N GLY A 294 -3.97 -35.00 11.17
CA GLY A 294 -3.58 -36.14 12.01
C GLY A 294 -3.06 -37.35 11.24
N SER A 295 -3.03 -37.30 9.91
CA SER A 295 -2.43 -38.35 9.09
C SER A 295 -0.91 -38.47 9.33
N ALA A 296 -0.37 -39.69 9.33
CA ALA A 296 1.08 -39.87 9.45
C ALA A 296 1.78 -39.44 8.16
N SER A 297 2.91 -38.73 8.29
CA SER A 297 3.80 -38.35 7.19
C SER A 297 5.25 -38.61 7.59
N LEU A 298 6.20 -37.76 7.21
CA LEU A 298 7.60 -37.83 7.66
C LEU A 298 7.75 -37.49 9.16
N GLY A 299 6.79 -36.76 9.73
CA GLY A 299 6.62 -36.55 11.16
C GLY A 299 5.20 -36.88 11.63
N PRO A 300 4.96 -36.86 12.96
CA PRO A 300 3.64 -37.10 13.53
C PRO A 300 2.64 -36.02 13.12
N GLY A 301 1.39 -36.44 12.85
CA GLY A 301 0.27 -35.53 12.62
C GLY A 301 -0.19 -34.84 13.91
N TRP A 302 -0.69 -33.61 13.80
CA TRP A 302 -0.97 -32.77 14.97
C TRP A 302 -2.40 -32.85 15.51
N LYS A 303 -3.37 -33.33 14.71
CA LYS A 303 -4.76 -33.45 15.16
C LYS A 303 -4.87 -34.42 16.34
N GLY A 304 -5.30 -33.92 17.49
CA GLY A 304 -5.40 -34.71 18.72
C GLY A 304 -4.05 -35.13 19.32
N LEU A 305 -2.93 -34.56 18.88
CA LEU A 305 -1.60 -34.88 19.39
C LEU A 305 -1.40 -34.33 20.81
N TYR A 306 -1.82 -33.08 21.06
CA TYR A 306 -1.65 -32.44 22.36
C TYR A 306 -2.43 -33.19 23.45
N GLY A 307 -1.75 -33.56 24.53
CA GLY A 307 -2.30 -34.31 25.66
C GLY A 307 -2.30 -35.83 25.49
N ARG A 308 -1.97 -36.35 24.29
CA ARG A 308 -1.82 -37.79 24.03
C ARG A 308 -0.50 -38.30 24.63
N THR A 309 -0.47 -39.57 25.03
CA THR A 309 0.78 -40.28 25.33
C THR A 309 1.34 -40.90 24.05
N GLU A 310 2.55 -40.50 23.66
CA GLU A 310 3.31 -41.10 22.56
C GLU A 310 4.40 -42.03 23.11
N GLN A 311 4.69 -43.10 22.38
CA GLN A 311 5.82 -43.99 22.70
C GLN A 311 7.07 -43.49 21.98
N LEU A 312 8.19 -43.44 22.68
CA LEU A 312 9.49 -43.04 22.15
C LEU A 312 10.25 -44.25 21.61
N ALA A 313 11.23 -43.97 20.75
CA ALA A 313 12.08 -45.00 20.14
C ALA A 313 12.90 -45.82 21.16
N ASP A 314 13.09 -45.31 22.37
CA ASP A 314 13.77 -45.99 23.49
C ASP A 314 12.83 -46.90 24.32
N GLY A 315 11.55 -46.97 23.97
CA GLY A 315 10.54 -47.78 24.64
C GLY A 315 9.86 -47.11 25.83
N THR A 316 10.21 -45.86 26.15
CA THR A 316 9.52 -45.05 27.17
C THR A 316 8.32 -44.30 26.58
N GLY A 317 7.35 -43.94 27.42
CA GLY A 317 6.20 -43.14 27.01
C GLY A 317 6.33 -41.68 27.47
N VAL A 318 5.90 -40.74 26.64
CA VAL A 318 5.88 -39.31 26.96
C VAL A 318 4.49 -38.73 26.76
N GLN A 319 4.04 -37.89 27.69
CA GLN A 319 2.83 -37.09 27.48
C GLN A 319 3.20 -35.89 26.60
N VAL A 320 2.45 -35.69 25.52
CA VAL A 320 2.67 -34.56 24.61
C VAL A 320 2.09 -33.29 25.22
N ASP A 321 2.88 -32.63 26.06
CA ASP A 321 2.57 -31.34 26.67
C ASP A 321 3.33 -30.19 25.98
N GLU A 322 3.11 -28.96 26.44
CA GLU A 322 3.78 -27.77 25.90
C GLU A 322 5.31 -27.85 26.01
N ALA A 323 5.83 -28.43 27.10
CA ALA A 323 7.27 -28.57 27.30
C ALA A 323 7.87 -29.55 26.30
N TYR A 324 7.22 -30.70 26.07
CA TYR A 324 7.63 -31.69 25.09
C TYR A 324 7.57 -31.16 23.66
N LEU A 325 6.52 -30.41 23.29
CA LEU A 325 6.43 -29.80 21.96
C LEU A 325 7.52 -28.76 21.72
N LYS A 326 7.80 -27.89 22.71
CA LYS A 326 8.89 -26.92 22.62
C LYS A 326 10.25 -27.61 22.49
N GLU A 327 10.50 -28.64 23.30
CA GLU A 327 11.73 -29.43 23.20
C GLU A 327 11.83 -30.15 21.86
N SER A 328 10.75 -30.72 21.33
CA SER A 328 10.75 -31.40 20.03
C SER A 328 11.04 -30.45 18.86
N ILE A 329 10.72 -29.16 19.00
CA ILE A 329 11.01 -28.14 17.98
C ILE A 329 12.46 -27.63 18.09
N LEU A 330 12.95 -27.44 19.31
CA LEU A 330 14.28 -26.89 19.60
C LEU A 330 15.40 -27.95 19.54
N ASP A 331 15.11 -29.18 19.95
CA ASP A 331 15.99 -30.35 19.95
C ASP A 331 15.23 -31.64 19.54
N PRO A 332 14.88 -31.79 18.24
CA PRO A 332 14.07 -32.89 17.73
C PRO A 332 14.70 -34.29 17.89
N LYS A 333 15.99 -34.38 18.25
CA LYS A 333 16.69 -35.66 18.44
C LYS A 333 16.70 -36.12 19.90
N ALA A 334 16.31 -35.27 20.85
CA ALA A 334 16.32 -35.61 22.27
C ALA A 334 15.36 -36.74 22.61
N ARG A 335 14.12 -36.67 22.12
CA ARG A 335 13.06 -37.64 22.39
C ARG A 335 12.26 -37.93 21.12
N LEU A 336 12.73 -38.92 20.34
CA LEU A 336 12.14 -39.30 19.07
C LEU A 336 10.94 -40.24 19.25
N VAL A 337 9.80 -39.90 18.66
CA VAL A 337 8.59 -40.76 18.64
C VAL A 337 8.86 -42.04 17.83
N GLN A 338 8.43 -43.17 18.37
CA GLN A 338 8.57 -44.48 17.74
C GLN A 338 7.90 -44.49 16.35
N GLY A 339 8.63 -44.99 15.35
CA GLY A 339 8.12 -45.15 13.98
C GLY A 339 8.41 -43.98 13.03
N TYR A 340 9.02 -42.89 13.50
CA TYR A 340 9.44 -41.77 12.66
C TYR A 340 10.97 -41.68 12.54
N PRO A 341 11.51 -41.34 11.35
CA PRO A 341 12.94 -41.16 11.18
C PRO A 341 13.40 -39.80 11.77
N PRO A 342 14.66 -39.67 12.25
CA PRO A 342 15.19 -38.44 12.85
C PRO A 342 15.55 -37.39 11.78
N VAL A 343 14.56 -36.98 10.98
CA VAL A 343 14.71 -36.06 9.83
C VAL A 343 14.31 -34.61 10.14
N MET A 344 13.63 -34.38 11.27
CA MET A 344 13.24 -33.04 11.71
C MET A 344 14.48 -32.21 12.07
N VAL A 345 14.58 -31.01 11.50
CA VAL A 345 15.63 -30.04 11.79
C VAL A 345 15.31 -29.26 13.06
N ALA A 346 16.33 -28.86 13.81
CA ALA A 346 16.17 -27.99 14.96
C ALA A 346 15.85 -26.55 14.49
N TYR A 347 14.84 -25.93 15.09
CA TYR A 347 14.47 -24.54 14.80
C TYR A 347 14.92 -23.63 15.93
N THR A 348 15.35 -22.42 15.58
CA THR A 348 15.69 -21.36 16.55
C THR A 348 14.55 -20.34 16.58
N LEU A 349 13.60 -20.53 17.49
CA LEU A 349 12.41 -19.69 17.64
C LEU A 349 12.40 -19.00 19.01
N ASN A 350 11.82 -17.81 19.08
CA ASN A 350 11.58 -17.14 20.36
C ASN A 350 10.33 -17.69 21.08
N ASP A 351 10.14 -17.30 22.34
CA ASP A 351 9.04 -17.82 23.18
C ASP A 351 7.65 -17.51 22.60
N ASP A 352 7.47 -16.36 21.95
CA ASP A 352 6.18 -15.99 21.35
C ASP A 352 5.88 -16.81 20.09
N GLU A 353 6.90 -17.14 19.30
CA GLU A 353 6.79 -18.00 18.11
C GLU A 353 6.52 -19.44 18.50
N LEU A 354 7.25 -19.96 19.49
CA LEU A 354 7.02 -21.28 20.07
C LEU A 354 5.61 -21.37 20.68
N GLY A 355 5.20 -20.34 21.43
CA GLY A 355 3.88 -20.25 22.02
C GLY A 355 2.77 -20.29 20.95
N ALA A 356 2.95 -19.57 19.84
CA ALA A 356 2.00 -19.57 18.73
C ALA A 356 1.90 -20.93 18.02
N LEU A 357 3.02 -21.62 17.79
CA LEU A 357 3.04 -22.97 17.22
C LEU A 357 2.37 -23.99 18.15
N VAL A 358 2.69 -23.96 19.44
CA VAL A 358 2.06 -24.84 20.44
C VAL A 358 0.57 -24.56 20.55
N ALA A 359 0.16 -23.30 20.57
CA ALA A 359 -1.25 -22.92 20.59
C ALA A 359 -2.01 -23.47 19.37
N LEU A 360 -1.40 -23.41 18.18
CA LEU A 360 -1.96 -24.02 16.97
C LEU A 360 -2.09 -25.53 17.11
N ILE A 361 -1.04 -26.26 17.48
CA ILE A 361 -1.07 -27.72 17.65
C ILE A 361 -2.15 -28.12 18.68
N LYS A 362 -2.25 -27.38 19.79
CA LYS A 362 -3.27 -27.58 20.81
C LYS A 362 -4.69 -27.35 20.28
N SER A 363 -4.89 -26.37 19.40
CA SER A 363 -6.20 -26.09 18.82
C SER A 363 -6.73 -27.22 17.95
N LEU A 364 -5.85 -28.03 17.35
CA LEU A 364 -6.22 -29.16 16.48
C LEU A 364 -6.72 -30.39 17.26
N GLY A 365 -6.62 -30.39 18.61
CA GLY A 365 -7.09 -31.49 19.47
C GLY A 365 -8.40 -31.24 20.21
N ALA A 366 -8.89 -30.01 20.26
CA ALA A 366 -10.08 -29.68 21.05
C ALA A 366 -11.36 -30.04 20.27
N ALA A 367 -12.02 -31.14 20.65
CA ALA A 367 -13.44 -31.31 20.38
C ALA A 367 -14.20 -30.15 21.06
N GLN A 368 -15.19 -29.57 20.36
CA GLN A 368 -16.12 -28.59 20.89
C GLN A 368 -16.66 -29.03 22.26
N GLN A 369 -16.27 -28.33 23.31
CA GLN A 369 -17.05 -28.23 24.55
C GLN A 369 -17.49 -26.78 24.66
N ASP A 370 -18.52 -26.45 23.89
CA ASP A 370 -19.31 -25.24 24.06
C ASP A 370 -20.13 -25.43 25.36
N ASN A 371 -19.62 -24.93 26.48
CA ASN A 371 -20.49 -24.60 27.60
C ASN A 371 -21.24 -23.32 27.22
N GLU A 372 -22.57 -23.44 27.13
CA GLU A 372 -23.51 -22.34 26.93
C GLU A 372 -23.19 -21.14 27.82
N PRO A 373 -23.12 -19.92 27.27
CA PRO A 373 -23.43 -18.72 28.03
C PRO A 373 -24.96 -18.57 28.08
N SER A 374 -25.47 -18.65 29.31
CA SER A 374 -26.78 -18.17 29.74
C SER A 374 -27.20 -16.88 29.03
N ALA A 375 -28.45 -16.88 28.55
CA ALA A 375 -29.13 -15.77 27.92
C ALA A 375 -29.19 -14.51 28.81
N SER A 376 -28.48 -13.46 28.39
CA SER A 376 -28.86 -12.03 28.39
C SER A 376 -27.60 -11.30 27.91
N GLU A 377 -27.53 -10.70 26.74
CA GLU A 377 -28.25 -9.49 26.33
C GLU A 377 -28.33 -9.44 24.80
N ALA A 378 -29.50 -9.05 24.28
CA ALA A 378 -29.80 -9.06 22.86
C ALA A 378 -29.24 -7.84 22.12
N SER A 379 -28.48 -8.09 21.05
CA SER A 379 -28.24 -7.21 19.90
C SER A 379 -27.87 -8.10 18.69
N GLY A 380 -28.34 -7.79 17.49
CA GLY A 380 -28.56 -8.74 16.37
C GLY A 380 -27.36 -9.59 15.86
N PRO A 381 -27.56 -10.82 15.34
CA PRO A 381 -26.48 -11.75 14.97
C PRO A 381 -25.70 -11.44 13.67
N GLY A 382 -26.17 -10.52 12.82
CA GLY A 382 -25.60 -10.29 11.49
C GLY A 382 -24.52 -9.20 11.44
N ASP A 383 -24.70 -8.12 12.20
CA ASP A 383 -23.81 -6.95 12.16
C ASP A 383 -22.52 -7.18 12.95
N ASP A 384 -22.57 -8.02 13.99
CA ASP A 384 -21.40 -8.36 14.80
C ASP A 384 -20.37 -9.20 14.00
N LEU A 385 -20.82 -10.17 13.19
CA LEU A 385 -19.91 -11.02 12.41
C LEU A 385 -19.23 -10.25 11.26
N ALA A 386 -19.96 -9.36 10.59
CA ALA A 386 -19.39 -8.52 9.53
C ALA A 386 -18.41 -7.48 10.11
N ALA A 387 -18.70 -6.90 11.27
CA ALA A 387 -17.78 -5.99 11.95
C ALA A 387 -16.51 -6.72 12.44
N GLN A 388 -16.63 -7.96 12.91
CA GLN A 388 -15.50 -8.83 13.22
C GLN A 388 -14.65 -9.11 11.97
N GLY A 389 -15.30 -9.45 10.85
CA GLY A 389 -14.63 -9.66 9.57
C GLY A 389 -13.91 -8.40 9.05
N GLN A 390 -14.49 -7.22 9.27
CA GLN A 390 -13.83 -5.95 8.91
C GLN A 390 -12.55 -5.73 9.71
N ARG A 391 -12.59 -5.93 11.03
CA ARG A 391 -11.41 -5.81 11.90
C ARG A 391 -10.33 -6.81 11.49
N LEU A 392 -10.73 -8.04 11.17
CA LEU A 392 -9.84 -9.08 10.70
C LEU A 392 -9.21 -8.73 9.35
N ALA A 393 -9.99 -8.25 8.38
CA ALA A 393 -9.47 -7.80 7.09
C ALA A 393 -8.47 -6.64 7.23
N GLN A 394 -8.69 -5.76 8.21
CA GLN A 394 -7.78 -4.65 8.51
C GLN A 394 -6.51 -5.14 9.22
N SER A 395 -6.60 -6.10 10.15
CA SER A 395 -5.45 -6.64 10.87
C SER A 395 -4.56 -7.52 9.98
N LEU A 396 -5.16 -8.29 9.06
CA LEU A 396 -4.44 -9.11 8.08
C LEU A 396 -3.89 -8.30 6.90
N GLY A 397 -4.17 -6.99 6.85
CA GLY A 397 -3.75 -6.12 5.73
C GLY A 397 -4.50 -6.40 4.43
N CYS A 398 -5.58 -7.20 4.45
CA CYS A 398 -6.37 -7.50 3.25
C CYS A 398 -6.88 -6.22 2.59
N LEU A 399 -7.26 -5.21 3.39
CA LEU A 399 -7.75 -3.91 2.90
C LEU A 399 -6.69 -3.04 2.22
N ALA A 400 -5.41 -3.40 2.31
CA ALA A 400 -4.35 -2.75 1.55
C ALA A 400 -4.34 -3.20 0.07
N CYS A 401 -4.80 -4.42 -0.20
CA CYS A 401 -4.87 -5.00 -1.54
C CYS A 401 -6.30 -5.01 -2.10
N HIS A 402 -7.31 -5.21 -1.27
CA HIS A 402 -8.71 -5.31 -1.67
C HIS A 402 -9.49 -4.07 -1.24
N SER A 403 -9.99 -3.32 -2.22
CA SER A 403 -10.86 -2.17 -1.95
C SER A 403 -12.27 -2.63 -1.57
N VAL A 404 -12.98 -1.80 -0.80
CA VAL A 404 -14.40 -2.02 -0.43
C VAL A 404 -15.35 -1.01 -1.05
N ASP A 405 -14.81 -0.09 -1.86
CA ASP A 405 -15.51 1.05 -2.47
C ASP A 405 -15.48 0.99 -4.02
N GLY A 406 -15.06 -0.13 -4.58
CA GLY A 406 -15.03 -0.36 -6.03
C GLY A 406 -13.77 0.15 -6.74
N SER A 407 -12.87 0.83 -6.02
CA SER A 407 -11.60 1.29 -6.60
C SER A 407 -10.71 0.11 -7.03
N GLN A 408 -9.87 0.31 -8.04
CA GLN A 408 -8.96 -0.74 -8.53
C GLN A 408 -7.77 -0.90 -7.55
N GLY A 409 -7.53 -2.13 -7.09
CA GLY A 409 -6.62 -2.47 -6.00
C GLY A 409 -5.62 -3.60 -6.33
N VAL A 410 -4.69 -3.84 -5.39
CA VAL A 410 -3.92 -5.08 -5.19
C VAL A 410 -4.48 -6.30 -5.91
N GLY A 411 -5.64 -6.65 -5.37
CA GLY A 411 -6.54 -7.67 -5.83
C GLY A 411 -7.92 -7.09 -6.14
N PRO A 412 -8.87 -7.96 -6.49
CA PRO A 412 -10.23 -7.55 -6.84
C PRO A 412 -10.93 -6.83 -5.70
N THR A 413 -11.73 -5.81 -6.05
CA THR A 413 -12.61 -5.13 -5.11
C THR A 413 -13.63 -6.09 -4.50
N TRP A 414 -13.95 -5.90 -3.22
CA TRP A 414 -15.02 -6.62 -2.52
C TRP A 414 -16.39 -5.97 -2.72
N GLN A 415 -16.46 -4.73 -3.21
CA GLN A 415 -17.74 -4.10 -3.51
C GLN A 415 -18.45 -4.86 -4.64
N GLY A 416 -19.64 -5.40 -4.35
CA GLY A 416 -20.43 -6.17 -5.32
C GLY A 416 -19.74 -7.45 -5.82
N LEU A 417 -18.75 -7.98 -5.09
CA LEU A 417 -18.04 -9.19 -5.49
C LEU A 417 -18.85 -10.47 -5.24
N TYR A 418 -19.49 -10.57 -4.07
CA TYR A 418 -20.19 -11.79 -3.69
C TYR A 418 -21.32 -12.10 -4.68
N ASP A 419 -21.45 -13.37 -5.05
CA ASP A 419 -22.38 -13.89 -6.07
C ASP A 419 -22.17 -13.39 -7.52
N LYS A 420 -21.19 -12.51 -7.77
CA LYS A 420 -20.86 -12.04 -9.12
C LYS A 420 -20.10 -13.10 -9.91
N THR A 421 -20.39 -13.24 -11.20
CA THR A 421 -19.56 -14.04 -12.10
C THR A 421 -18.27 -13.29 -12.45
N VAL A 422 -17.12 -13.88 -12.12
CA VAL A 422 -15.79 -13.35 -12.42
C VAL A 422 -15.11 -14.20 -13.50
N THR A 423 -14.34 -13.56 -14.37
CA THR A 423 -13.50 -14.24 -15.37
C THR A 423 -12.11 -14.46 -14.79
N LEU A 424 -11.57 -15.68 -14.89
CA LEU A 424 -10.24 -16.03 -14.43
C LEU A 424 -9.17 -15.77 -15.51
N ALA A 425 -7.91 -15.76 -15.11
CA ALA A 425 -6.76 -15.50 -15.98
C ALA A 425 -6.64 -16.52 -17.13
N ASP A 426 -7.12 -17.74 -16.95
CA ASP A 426 -7.17 -18.80 -17.97
C ASP A 426 -8.35 -18.66 -18.96
N GLY A 427 -9.20 -17.65 -18.78
CA GLY A 427 -10.37 -17.37 -19.62
C GLY A 427 -11.64 -18.09 -19.19
N THR A 428 -11.60 -18.95 -18.17
CA THR A 428 -12.80 -19.56 -17.58
C THR A 428 -13.58 -18.55 -16.74
N THR A 429 -14.82 -18.90 -16.37
CA THR A 429 -15.65 -18.06 -15.49
C THR A 429 -16.09 -18.84 -14.28
N ILE A 430 -16.13 -18.18 -13.13
CA ILE A 430 -16.58 -18.76 -11.86
C ILE A 430 -17.49 -17.78 -11.14
N LYS A 431 -18.47 -18.30 -10.40
CA LYS A 431 -19.28 -17.47 -9.51
C LYS A 431 -18.49 -17.21 -8.23
N ALA A 432 -18.37 -15.95 -7.82
CA ALA A 432 -17.70 -15.57 -6.58
C ALA A 432 -18.59 -15.86 -5.36
N ASP A 433 -18.89 -17.14 -5.16
CA ASP A 433 -19.61 -17.65 -4.01
C ASP A 433 -18.69 -17.86 -2.81
N GLU A 434 -19.28 -18.34 -1.72
CA GLU A 434 -18.53 -18.66 -0.50
C GLU A 434 -17.38 -19.64 -0.74
N GLY A 435 -17.57 -20.65 -1.60
CA GLY A 435 -16.54 -21.63 -1.91
C GLY A 435 -15.36 -21.00 -2.64
N TYR A 436 -15.63 -20.14 -3.62
CA TYR A 436 -14.60 -19.39 -4.33
C TYR A 436 -13.81 -18.46 -3.40
N ILE A 437 -14.50 -17.74 -2.51
CA ILE A 437 -13.84 -16.81 -1.57
C ILE A 437 -12.96 -17.60 -0.58
N LYS A 438 -13.46 -18.72 -0.04
CA LYS A 438 -12.66 -19.61 0.82
C LYS A 438 -11.40 -20.08 0.11
N ASP A 439 -11.55 -20.61 -1.10
CA ASP A 439 -10.43 -21.12 -1.90
C ASP A 439 -9.46 -20.00 -2.29
N SER A 440 -9.94 -18.78 -2.52
CA SER A 440 -9.07 -17.63 -2.85
C SER A 440 -8.26 -17.14 -1.64
N VAL A 441 -8.74 -17.35 -0.42
CA VAL A 441 -8.00 -17.00 0.81
C VAL A 441 -6.98 -18.09 1.14
N LEU A 442 -7.39 -19.36 1.07
CA LEU A 442 -6.57 -20.53 1.41
C LEU A 442 -5.54 -20.87 0.32
N ASN A 443 -5.92 -20.75 -0.95
CA ASN A 443 -5.12 -21.11 -2.14
C ASN A 443 -5.14 -19.99 -3.19
N PRO A 444 -4.63 -18.78 -2.88
CA PRO A 444 -4.77 -17.60 -3.74
C PRO A 444 -4.20 -17.74 -5.16
N GLY A 445 -3.22 -18.63 -5.36
CA GLY A 445 -2.64 -18.91 -6.67
C GLY A 445 -3.48 -19.82 -7.58
N ALA A 446 -4.52 -20.48 -7.04
CA ALA A 446 -5.27 -21.49 -7.78
C ALA A 446 -6.26 -20.91 -8.82
N LYS A 447 -6.94 -19.80 -8.48
CA LYS A 447 -8.01 -19.20 -9.30
C LYS A 447 -7.91 -17.68 -9.36
N ILE A 448 -6.92 -17.21 -10.10
CA ILE A 448 -6.61 -15.79 -10.23
C ILE A 448 -7.61 -15.10 -11.16
N VAL A 449 -8.23 -14.02 -10.68
CA VAL A 449 -9.12 -13.18 -11.50
C VAL A 449 -8.32 -12.53 -12.64
N LYS A 450 -8.89 -12.54 -13.85
CA LYS A 450 -8.29 -11.93 -15.03
C LYS A 450 -7.92 -10.47 -14.77
N GLY A 451 -6.67 -10.12 -15.04
CA GLY A 451 -6.13 -8.76 -14.84
C GLY A 451 -5.40 -8.55 -13.53
N TYR A 452 -5.35 -9.55 -12.63
CA TYR A 452 -4.58 -9.51 -11.38
C TYR A 452 -3.38 -10.47 -11.42
N ALA A 453 -2.33 -10.13 -10.69
CA ALA A 453 -1.13 -10.95 -10.55
C ALA A 453 -1.25 -11.94 -9.38
N ALA A 454 -0.52 -13.06 -9.46
CA ALA A 454 -0.42 -14.10 -8.42
C ALA A 454 0.44 -13.65 -7.22
N ILE A 455 0.06 -12.56 -6.56
CA ILE A 455 0.87 -11.92 -5.49
C ILE A 455 0.18 -11.93 -4.13
N MET A 456 -1.07 -12.39 -4.05
CA MET A 456 -1.77 -12.57 -2.78
C MET A 456 -1.09 -13.69 -1.99
N PRO A 457 -0.59 -13.43 -0.77
CA PRO A 457 -0.02 -14.47 0.07
C PRO A 457 -1.12 -15.44 0.52
N ALA A 458 -0.78 -16.71 0.72
CA ALA A 458 -1.72 -17.68 1.28
C ALA A 458 -2.02 -17.33 2.74
N PHE A 459 -3.30 -17.25 3.08
CA PHE A 459 -3.77 -17.04 4.44
C PHE A 459 -4.50 -18.28 4.91
N ALA A 460 -4.34 -18.66 6.17
CA ALA A 460 -5.00 -19.85 6.72
C ALA A 460 -5.90 -19.51 7.92
N PRO A 461 -6.81 -18.52 7.85
CA PRO A 461 -7.66 -18.18 8.99
C PRO A 461 -8.45 -19.39 9.50
N SER A 462 -8.77 -19.43 10.80
CA SER A 462 -9.68 -20.45 11.34
C SER A 462 -11.03 -20.41 10.62
N ASP A 463 -11.81 -21.49 10.69
CA ASP A 463 -13.15 -21.51 10.10
C ASP A 463 -14.02 -20.35 10.59
N LYS A 464 -13.89 -19.96 11.86
CA LYS A 464 -14.62 -18.82 12.45
C LYS A 464 -14.17 -17.49 11.83
N GLU A 465 -12.86 -17.27 11.72
CA GLU A 465 -12.27 -16.08 11.11
C GLU A 465 -12.60 -15.99 9.61
N LEU A 466 -12.51 -17.11 8.90
CA LEU A 466 -12.87 -17.21 7.49
C LEU A 466 -14.34 -16.90 7.27
N ASN A 467 -15.22 -17.42 8.12
CA ASN A 467 -16.65 -17.11 8.07
C ASN A 467 -16.94 -15.63 8.39
N ALA A 468 -16.22 -15.02 9.34
CA ALA A 468 -16.34 -13.59 9.63
C ALA A 468 -15.85 -12.73 8.45
N LEU A 469 -14.70 -13.07 7.84
CA LEU A 469 -14.17 -12.41 6.65
C LEU A 469 -15.15 -12.51 5.48
N ILE A 470 -15.74 -13.69 5.26
CA ILE A 470 -16.77 -13.90 4.24
C ILE A 470 -18.03 -13.10 4.53
N ALA A 471 -18.47 -13.02 5.79
CA ALA A 471 -19.61 -12.19 6.18
C ALA A 471 -19.33 -10.70 5.90
N PHE A 472 -18.11 -10.23 6.15
CA PHE A 472 -17.70 -8.88 5.77
C PHE A 472 -17.72 -8.68 4.25
N ILE A 473 -17.16 -9.59 3.45
CA ILE A 473 -17.19 -9.51 1.98
C ILE A 473 -18.64 -9.54 1.47
N LYS A 474 -19.49 -10.41 2.02
CA LYS A 474 -20.94 -10.45 1.76
C LYS A 474 -21.61 -9.12 2.07
N SER A 475 -21.24 -8.46 3.19
CA SER A 475 -21.80 -7.16 3.56
C SER A 475 -21.50 -6.07 2.52
N LYS A 476 -20.39 -6.20 1.76
CA LYS A 476 -20.03 -5.26 0.67
C LYS A 476 -20.70 -5.59 -0.66
N ALA A 477 -21.44 -6.69 -0.74
CA ALA A 477 -22.19 -7.08 -1.93
C ALA A 477 -23.48 -6.25 -2.14
N ASN A 478 -24.08 -5.74 -1.06
CA ASN A 478 -25.42 -5.12 -1.06
C ASN A 478 -25.42 -3.59 -0.86
N ALA A 479 -24.30 -2.89 -1.05
CA ALA A 479 -24.21 -1.46 -0.76
C ALA A 479 -25.16 -0.55 -1.59
N ASP A 480 -25.78 -1.06 -2.67
CA ASP A 480 -26.80 -0.35 -3.44
C ASP A 480 -28.24 -0.54 -2.91
N ALA A 481 -28.48 -1.46 -1.97
CA ALA A 481 -29.83 -1.75 -1.46
C ALA A 481 -30.27 -0.82 -0.30
N ASP A 482 -29.32 -0.27 0.45
CA ASP A 482 -29.63 0.56 1.63
C ASP A 482 -29.70 2.08 1.32
N ALA A 483 -29.22 2.53 0.16
CA ALA A 483 -29.40 3.92 -0.28
C ALA A 483 -30.86 4.28 -0.62
N ASN A 484 -31.73 3.28 -0.85
CA ASN A 484 -33.15 3.47 -1.16
C ASN A 484 -34.09 3.32 0.06
N LYS A 485 -33.55 3.18 1.28
CA LYS A 485 -34.37 3.06 2.52
C LYS A 485 -34.34 4.29 3.42
N ALA A 486 -33.61 5.34 3.06
CA ALA A 486 -33.56 6.59 3.82
C ALA A 486 -34.33 7.73 3.13
N GLU A 487 -35.62 7.52 2.87
CA GLU A 487 -36.58 8.62 2.83
C GLU A 487 -37.77 8.28 3.75
N PRO A 488 -37.91 8.97 4.89
CA PRO A 488 -39.18 9.10 5.56
C PRO A 488 -39.72 10.52 5.34
N GLY A 489 -40.69 10.63 4.44
CA GLY A 489 -41.91 11.45 4.58
C GLY A 489 -41.81 12.93 4.98
N LYS A 490 -42.21 13.76 4.00
CA LYS A 490 -42.64 15.18 4.03
C LYS A 490 -41.57 16.26 3.87
#